data_AF-F0Y465-F1
#
_entry.id   AF-F0Y465-F1
#
_cell.length_a   1.000
_cell.length_b   1.000
_cell.length_c   1.000
_cell.angle_alpha   90.00
_cell.angle_beta   90.00
_cell.angle_gamma   90.00
#
_symmetry.space_group_name_H-M   'P 1'
#
loop_
_entity.id
_entity.type
_entity.pdbx_description
1 polymer ?
#
loop_
_entity_poly.entity_id
_entity_poly.type
_entity_poly.pdbx_seq_one_letter_code
_entity_poly.pdbx_strand_id
1 'polypeptide(L)'
;KQLKKTNYYQLLGLEKSGVGVDTDLVKRAYHKALLIYHPDKAGADANGKKKAKEGDAVFLAVQKAYDILSDKTKRRAYDSTNAFDETIPSGKEASEQGEAFDFFATYGPVFASNARFAEKLPAPELGGADALEADVDAFYAYWVRFESWRDFGLEAREHDPDAAEDRYEKRWMAKENEKLAKKRKREEMNRIVSLVDRARANDPRL
;
A
#
# COMPACT_ATOMS: atom_id res chain seq x y z
N LYS A 1 26.89 -5.01 0.58
CA LYS A 1 25.77 -5.41 1.46
C LYS A 1 24.91 -4.17 1.75
N GLN A 2 23.88 -3.85 0.95
CA GLN A 2 22.77 -2.94 1.34
C GLN A 2 21.62 -2.76 0.31
N LEU A 3 21.51 -3.59 -0.73
CA LEU A 3 20.31 -3.59 -1.62
C LEU A 3 19.11 -4.38 -1.06
N LYS A 4 19.17 -4.84 0.19
CA LYS A 4 18.06 -5.52 0.86
C LYS A 4 17.16 -4.47 1.52
N LYS A 5 16.04 -4.15 0.86
CA LYS A 5 14.90 -3.30 1.29
C LYS A 5 14.89 -1.80 0.91
N THR A 6 15.49 -1.40 -0.21
CA THR A 6 15.18 -0.05 -0.74
C THR A 6 13.83 -0.11 -1.47
N ASN A 7 12.83 0.63 -0.99
CA ASN A 7 11.53 0.75 -1.66
C ASN A 7 11.72 1.41 -3.05
N TYR A 8 10.92 1.07 -4.06
CA TYR A 8 10.98 1.70 -5.39
C TYR A 8 10.89 3.22 -5.34
N TYR A 9 10.13 3.81 -4.40
CA TYR A 9 10.09 5.26 -4.22
C TYR A 9 11.47 5.80 -3.81
N GLN A 10 12.13 5.16 -2.84
CA GLN A 10 13.45 5.55 -2.38
C GLN A 10 14.52 5.36 -3.47
N LEU A 11 14.40 4.33 -4.32
CA LEU A 11 15.28 4.12 -5.48
C LEU A 11 15.19 5.28 -6.50
N LEU A 12 14.02 5.92 -6.61
CA LEU A 12 13.85 7.12 -7.42
C LEU A 12 14.18 8.42 -6.66
N GLY A 13 14.61 8.33 -5.39
CA GLY A 13 14.87 9.49 -4.55
C GLY A 13 13.62 10.21 -4.06
N LEU A 14 12.49 9.51 -3.98
CA LEU A 14 11.24 10.02 -3.42
C LEU A 14 11.14 9.63 -1.93
N GLU A 15 10.89 10.61 -1.06
CA GLU A 15 10.78 10.40 0.40
C GLU A 15 9.45 9.76 0.81
N LYS A 16 8.36 10.07 0.11
CA LYS A 16 7.01 9.58 0.43
C LYS A 16 6.69 8.32 -0.39
N SER A 17 6.22 7.28 0.31
CA SER A 17 5.60 6.10 -0.31
C SER A 17 4.10 6.30 -0.50
N GLY A 18 3.61 6.04 -1.72
CA GLY A 18 2.20 5.75 -2.03
C GLY A 18 1.20 6.92 -2.04
N VAL A 19 1.07 7.67 -0.95
CA VAL A 19 -0.03 8.66 -0.81
C VAL A 19 0.36 10.00 -1.43
N GLY A 20 -0.38 10.41 -2.47
CA GLY A 20 -0.17 11.69 -3.16
C GLY A 20 0.97 11.72 -4.18
N VAL A 21 1.56 10.56 -4.50
CA VAL A 21 2.58 10.47 -5.56
C VAL A 21 1.89 10.31 -6.91
N ASP A 22 1.90 11.35 -7.73
CA ASP A 22 1.41 11.28 -9.10
C ASP A 22 2.49 10.75 -10.07
N THR A 23 2.04 10.18 -11.20
CA THR A 23 2.88 9.65 -12.28
C THR A 23 3.87 10.67 -12.83
N ASP A 24 3.53 11.95 -12.85
CA ASP A 24 4.44 13.01 -13.30
C ASP A 24 5.59 13.27 -12.32
N LEU A 25 5.35 13.10 -11.01
CA LEU A 25 6.44 13.15 -10.03
C LEU A 25 7.38 11.94 -10.21
N VAL A 26 6.82 10.75 -10.44
CA VAL A 26 7.60 9.53 -10.71
C VAL A 26 8.46 9.69 -11.96
N LYS A 27 7.90 10.23 -13.06
CA LYS A 27 8.63 10.50 -14.31
C LYS A 27 9.81 11.46 -14.10
N ARG A 28 9.59 12.58 -13.42
CA ARG A 28 10.66 13.56 -13.13
C ARG A 28 11.76 12.95 -12.27
N ALA A 29 11.39 12.18 -11.24
CA ALA A 29 12.33 11.48 -10.38
C ALA A 29 13.16 10.45 -11.15
N TYR A 30 12.53 9.69 -12.05
CA TYR A 30 13.19 8.75 -12.93
C TYR A 30 14.19 9.42 -13.88
N HIS A 31 13.82 10.52 -14.54
CA HIS A 31 14.76 11.25 -15.40
C HIS A 31 15.99 11.76 -14.62
N LYS A 32 15.78 12.26 -13.41
CA LYS A 32 16.89 12.67 -12.53
C LYS A 32 17.78 11.47 -12.15
N ALA A 33 17.18 10.33 -11.82
CA ALA A 33 17.92 9.11 -11.49
C ALA A 33 18.72 8.59 -12.70
N LEU A 34 18.16 8.62 -13.91
CA LEU A 34 18.87 8.26 -15.14
C LEU A 34 20.12 9.12 -15.34
N LEU A 35 20.03 10.44 -15.15
CA LEU A 35 21.19 11.34 -15.30
C LEU A 35 22.33 11.05 -14.32
N ILE A 36 22.05 10.38 -13.20
CA ILE A 36 23.03 10.02 -12.17
C ILE A 36 23.59 8.62 -12.42
N TYR A 37 22.73 7.66 -12.75
CA TYR A 37 23.07 6.24 -12.80
C TYR A 37 23.23 5.66 -14.22
N HIS A 38 23.15 6.48 -15.28
CA HIS A 38 23.32 5.98 -16.64
C HIS A 38 24.71 5.32 -16.82
N PRO A 39 24.79 4.13 -17.42
CA PRO A 39 26.05 3.38 -17.57
C PRO A 39 27.12 4.14 -18.37
N ASP A 40 26.68 5.07 -19.24
CA ASP A 40 27.57 5.91 -20.05
C ASP A 40 28.31 7.00 -19.26
N LYS A 41 27.83 7.35 -18.06
CA LYS A 41 28.51 8.26 -17.12
C LYS A 41 29.45 7.54 -16.15
N ALA A 42 29.38 6.22 -16.05
CA ALA A 42 30.31 5.43 -15.26
C ALA A 42 31.66 5.38 -15.98
N GLY A 43 32.51 6.38 -15.72
CA GLY A 43 33.87 6.43 -16.27
C GLY A 43 34.63 5.12 -16.03
N ALA A 44 35.49 4.76 -16.97
CA ALA A 44 36.45 3.67 -16.80
C ALA A 44 37.34 3.97 -15.59
N ASP A 45 37.68 2.94 -14.80
CA ASP A 45 38.72 3.10 -13.79
C ASP A 45 40.09 3.35 -14.45
N ALA A 46 41.10 3.69 -13.65
CA ALA A 46 42.47 3.95 -14.13
C ALA A 46 43.10 2.78 -14.91
N ASN A 47 42.49 1.58 -14.87
CA ASN A 47 42.93 0.37 -15.57
C ASN A 47 42.06 0.04 -16.80
N GLY A 48 41.17 0.94 -17.24
CA GLY A 48 40.29 0.71 -18.38
C GLY A 48 39.15 -0.28 -18.12
N LYS A 49 38.99 -0.77 -16.89
CA LYS A 49 37.82 -1.58 -16.50
C LYS A 49 36.67 -0.64 -16.20
N LYS A 50 35.55 -0.82 -16.91
CA LYS A 50 34.29 -0.16 -16.53
C LYS A 50 33.97 -0.53 -15.07
N LYS A 51 33.61 0.45 -14.24
CA LYS A 51 32.94 0.25 -12.92
C LYS A 51 31.53 -0.37 -13.06
N ALA A 52 31.33 -1.23 -14.06
CA ALA A 52 30.05 -1.64 -14.63
C ALA A 52 29.15 -2.39 -13.64
N LYS A 53 29.71 -3.23 -12.76
CA LYS A 53 28.88 -4.20 -12.01
C LYS A 53 27.93 -3.56 -11.00
N GLU A 54 28.30 -2.46 -10.35
CA GLU A 54 27.40 -1.77 -9.41
C GLU A 54 26.50 -0.75 -10.10
N GLY A 55 27.00 -0.04 -11.12
CA GLY A 55 26.22 0.92 -11.91
C GLY A 55 25.08 0.27 -12.69
N ASP A 56 25.34 -0.87 -13.34
CA ASP A 56 24.33 -1.58 -14.14
C ASP A 56 23.21 -2.17 -13.27
N ALA A 57 23.55 -2.67 -12.08
CA ALA A 57 22.57 -3.21 -11.13
C ALA A 57 21.65 -2.11 -10.57
N VAL A 58 22.20 -0.94 -10.23
CA VAL A 58 21.41 0.21 -9.77
C VAL A 58 20.55 0.77 -10.90
N PHE A 59 21.10 0.87 -12.11
CA PHE A 59 20.37 1.30 -13.30
C PHE A 59 19.16 0.40 -13.58
N LEU A 60 19.35 -0.92 -13.57
CA LEU A 60 18.26 -1.89 -13.78
C LEU A 60 17.20 -1.80 -12.68
N ALA A 61 17.61 -1.57 -11.42
CA ALA A 61 16.68 -1.35 -10.31
C ALA A 61 15.87 -0.06 -10.47
N VAL A 62 16.48 1.03 -10.95
CA VAL A 62 15.81 2.30 -11.26
C VAL A 62 14.82 2.14 -12.41
N GLN A 63 15.18 1.41 -13.47
CA GLN A 63 14.27 1.08 -14.57
C GLN A 63 13.07 0.27 -14.08
N LYS A 64 13.29 -0.75 -13.25
CA LYS A 64 12.22 -1.57 -12.66
C LYS A 64 11.32 -0.72 -11.75
N ALA A 65 11.89 0.16 -10.93
CA ALA A 65 11.12 1.07 -10.09
C ALA A 65 10.20 1.96 -10.94
N TYR A 66 10.70 2.49 -12.05
CA TYR A 66 9.89 3.30 -12.97
C TYR A 66 8.80 2.49 -13.67
N ASP A 67 9.09 1.29 -14.17
CA ASP A 67 8.07 0.42 -14.80
C ASP A 67 6.89 0.13 -13.86
N ILE A 68 7.17 -0.11 -12.58
CA ILE A 68 6.14 -0.36 -11.57
C ILE A 68 5.40 0.93 -11.18
N LEU A 69 6.13 2.01 -10.88
CA LEU A 69 5.55 3.22 -10.29
C LEU A 69 4.89 4.17 -11.31
N SER A 70 5.23 4.06 -12.59
CA SER A 70 4.64 4.89 -13.65
C SER A 70 3.28 4.39 -14.13
N ASP A 71 3.01 3.08 -13.99
CA ASP A 71 1.72 2.48 -14.31
C ASP A 71 0.81 2.47 -13.06
N LYS A 72 -0.40 3.04 -13.18
CA LYS A 72 -1.33 3.17 -12.05
C LYS A 72 -1.69 1.81 -11.43
N THR A 73 -1.89 0.78 -12.23
CA THR A 73 -2.32 -0.55 -11.79
C THR A 73 -1.18 -1.27 -11.10
N LYS A 74 0.01 -1.30 -11.72
CA LYS A 74 1.22 -1.89 -11.11
C LYS A 74 1.61 -1.16 -9.83
N ARG A 75 1.50 0.17 -9.80
CA ARG A 75 1.77 0.97 -8.61
C ARG A 75 0.79 0.65 -7.49
N ARG A 76 -0.52 0.57 -7.76
CA ARG A 76 -1.51 0.16 -6.74
C ARG A 76 -1.21 -1.24 -6.19
N ALA A 77 -0.87 -2.20 -7.06
CA ALA A 77 -0.48 -3.54 -6.63
C ALA A 77 0.76 -3.50 -5.73
N TYR A 78 1.78 -2.73 -6.10
CA TYR A 78 2.98 -2.53 -5.29
C TYR A 78 2.67 -1.86 -3.95
N ASP A 79 1.92 -0.75 -3.98
CA ASP A 79 1.59 0.03 -2.80
C ASP A 79 0.78 -0.76 -1.78
N SER A 80 -0.02 -1.72 -2.25
CA SER A 80 -0.82 -2.60 -1.41
C SER A 80 0.03 -3.59 -0.59
N THR A 81 1.28 -3.85 -1.00
CA THR A 81 2.24 -4.69 -0.27
C THR A 81 3.04 -3.92 0.80
N ASN A 82 2.92 -2.59 0.83
CA ASN A 82 3.56 -1.79 1.86
C ASN A 82 2.99 -2.17 3.23
N ALA A 83 3.84 -2.14 4.25
CA ALA A 83 3.42 -2.41 5.62
C ALA A 83 2.20 -1.55 6.01
N PHE A 84 1.23 -2.20 6.64
CA PHE A 84 -0.01 -1.60 7.10
C PHE A 84 -0.44 -2.26 8.41
N ASP A 85 -0.88 -1.43 9.35
CA ASP A 85 -1.49 -1.94 10.56
C ASP A 85 -2.96 -2.25 10.29
N GLU A 86 -3.29 -3.54 10.35
CA GLU A 86 -4.64 -4.06 10.14
C GLU A 86 -5.40 -4.24 11.46
N THR A 87 -4.77 -3.93 12.59
CA THR A 87 -5.35 -4.10 13.92
C THR A 87 -6.67 -3.35 14.05
N ILE A 88 -7.71 -4.02 14.54
CA ILE A 88 -8.95 -3.38 14.96
C ILE A 88 -8.78 -3.02 16.44
N PRO A 89 -8.83 -1.72 16.81
CA PRO A 89 -8.65 -1.31 18.20
C PRO A 89 -9.68 -1.95 19.14
N SER A 90 -9.29 -2.05 20.41
CA SER A 90 -10.20 -2.38 21.50
C SER A 90 -11.22 -1.26 21.72
N GLY A 91 -12.38 -1.62 22.28
CA GLY A 91 -13.43 -0.67 22.66
C GLY A 91 -13.39 -0.31 24.14
N LYS A 92 -14.56 0.05 24.68
CA LYS A 92 -14.80 0.41 26.09
C LYS A 92 -14.40 -0.70 27.07
N GLU A 93 -14.32 -1.96 26.64
CA GLU A 93 -13.80 -3.08 27.44
C GLU A 93 -12.35 -2.88 27.87
N ALA A 94 -11.56 -2.04 27.19
CA ALA A 94 -10.22 -1.65 27.65
C ALA A 94 -10.28 -0.85 28.97
N SER A 95 -11.35 -0.08 29.18
CA SER A 95 -11.57 0.66 30.44
C SER A 95 -11.85 -0.27 31.62
N GLU A 96 -12.50 -1.41 31.38
CA GLU A 96 -12.70 -2.44 32.40
C GLU A 96 -11.38 -3.10 32.83
N GLN A 97 -10.36 -3.04 31.97
CA GLN A 97 -9.00 -3.52 32.24
C GLN A 97 -8.07 -2.44 32.81
N GLY A 98 -8.62 -1.25 33.12
CA GLY A 98 -7.89 -0.14 33.72
C GLY A 98 -7.17 0.77 32.73
N GLU A 99 -7.41 0.61 31.42
CA GLU A 99 -6.85 1.49 30.38
C GLU A 99 -7.80 2.64 30.04
N ALA A 100 -7.29 3.87 29.99
CA ALA A 100 -8.09 5.01 29.57
C ALA A 100 -8.49 4.88 28.09
N PHE A 101 -9.79 4.85 27.81
CA PHE A 101 -10.32 4.75 26.46
C PHE A 101 -10.82 6.11 25.94
N ASP A 102 -10.12 6.67 24.96
CA ASP A 102 -10.59 7.80 24.16
C ASP A 102 -10.96 7.30 22.76
N PHE A 103 -12.25 7.28 22.47
CA PHE A 103 -12.78 6.81 21.19
C PHE A 103 -12.17 7.52 19.98
N PHE A 104 -12.09 8.86 20.02
CA PHE A 104 -11.64 9.64 18.87
C PHE A 104 -10.14 9.49 18.64
N ALA A 105 -9.35 9.50 19.71
CA ALA A 105 -7.91 9.27 19.64
C ALA A 105 -7.58 7.83 19.19
N THR A 106 -8.45 6.87 19.49
CA THR A 106 -8.26 5.45 19.15
C THR A 106 -8.68 5.14 17.71
N TYR A 107 -9.91 5.52 17.32
CA TYR A 107 -10.48 5.14 16.03
C TYR A 107 -10.18 6.14 14.91
N GLY A 108 -10.00 7.44 15.23
CA GLY A 108 -9.74 8.48 14.24
C GLY A 108 -8.53 8.18 13.34
N PRO A 109 -7.34 7.91 13.92
CA PRO A 109 -6.15 7.55 13.15
C PRO A 109 -6.32 6.26 12.33
N VAL A 110 -7.08 5.29 12.85
CA VAL A 110 -7.32 4.02 12.17
C VAL A 110 -8.17 4.24 10.91
N PHE A 111 -9.27 4.99 11.00
CA PHE A 111 -10.07 5.33 9.81
C PHE A 111 -9.29 6.20 8.82
N ALA A 112 -8.55 7.21 9.29
CA ALA A 112 -7.69 8.03 8.43
C ALA A 112 -6.63 7.19 7.69
N SER A 113 -6.04 6.21 8.38
CA SER A 113 -5.07 5.28 7.79
C SER A 113 -5.72 4.35 6.76
N ASN A 114 -6.91 3.82 7.04
CA ASN A 114 -7.66 2.99 6.07
C ASN A 114 -8.14 3.81 4.86
N ALA A 115 -8.47 5.09 5.04
CA ALA A 115 -8.94 5.98 3.98
C ALA A 115 -7.92 6.17 2.85
N ARG A 116 -6.63 5.92 3.10
CA ARG A 116 -5.60 5.90 2.04
C ARG A 116 -5.90 4.90 0.92
N PHE A 117 -6.69 3.86 1.23
CA PHE A 117 -7.10 2.82 0.30
C PHE A 117 -8.48 3.07 -0.35
N ALA A 118 -9.12 4.21 -0.08
CA ALA A 118 -10.44 4.54 -0.61
C ALA A 118 -10.44 4.70 -2.13
N GLU A 119 -11.37 4.04 -2.83
CA GLU A 119 -11.64 4.31 -4.25
C GLU A 119 -12.46 5.59 -4.44
N LYS A 120 -13.36 5.92 -3.49
CA LYS A 120 -14.22 7.11 -3.53
C LYS A 120 -13.68 8.18 -2.59
N LEU A 121 -13.29 9.34 -3.15
CA LEU A 121 -12.78 10.48 -2.38
C LEU A 121 -13.73 11.69 -2.51
N PRO A 122 -13.79 12.59 -1.51
CA PRO A 122 -13.08 12.52 -0.23
C PRO A 122 -13.69 11.46 0.71
N ALA A 123 -12.84 10.78 1.47
CA ALA A 123 -13.30 9.93 2.57
C ALA A 123 -13.63 10.84 3.78
N PRO A 124 -14.81 10.71 4.41
CA PRO A 124 -15.17 11.50 5.57
C PRO A 124 -14.28 11.16 6.77
N GLU A 125 -13.92 12.18 7.53
CA GLU A 125 -13.22 12.04 8.80
C GLU A 125 -14.19 11.60 9.90
N LEU A 126 -13.67 10.97 10.96
CA LEU A 126 -14.48 10.53 12.09
C LEU A 126 -15.18 11.70 12.81
N GLY A 127 -14.58 12.89 12.79
CA GLY A 127 -15.05 14.07 13.52
C GLY A 127 -14.71 14.00 15.02
N GLY A 128 -15.23 15.00 15.75
CA GLY A 128 -15.09 15.12 17.20
C GLY A 128 -16.41 14.83 17.95
N ALA A 129 -16.37 15.04 19.26
CA ALA A 129 -17.53 14.85 20.16
C ALA A 129 -18.69 15.82 19.88
N ASP A 130 -18.41 16.94 19.21
CA ASP A 130 -19.33 18.01 18.84
C ASP A 130 -19.83 17.91 17.40
N ALA A 131 -19.48 16.84 16.68
CA ALA A 131 -19.94 16.63 15.31
C ALA A 131 -21.47 16.53 15.23
N LEU A 132 -22.05 17.09 14.17
CA LEU A 132 -23.49 17.02 13.93
C LEU A 132 -23.91 15.58 13.63
N GLU A 133 -25.11 15.19 14.06
CA GLU A 133 -25.68 13.86 13.80
C GLU A 133 -25.62 13.49 12.30
N ALA A 134 -25.92 14.46 11.42
CA ALA A 134 -25.85 14.27 9.98
C ALA A 134 -24.42 13.94 9.48
N ASP A 135 -23.38 14.48 10.10
CA ASP A 135 -21.99 14.19 9.75
C ASP A 135 -21.58 12.80 10.23
N VAL A 136 -22.04 12.39 11.42
CA VAL A 136 -21.85 11.03 11.97
C VAL A 136 -22.52 9.99 11.07
N ASP A 137 -23.76 10.24 10.65
CA ASP A 137 -24.48 9.38 9.73
C ASP A 137 -23.80 9.28 8.36
N ALA A 138 -23.35 10.41 7.81
CA ALA A 138 -22.62 10.44 6.54
C ALA A 138 -21.31 9.64 6.63
N PHE A 139 -20.58 9.76 7.74
CA PHE A 139 -19.37 9.00 8.01
C PHE A 139 -19.64 7.49 7.98
N TYR A 140 -20.58 6.99 8.79
CA TYR A 140 -20.89 5.56 8.83
C TYR A 140 -21.49 5.05 7.51
N ALA A 141 -22.33 5.84 6.85
CA ALA A 141 -22.92 5.49 5.56
C ALA A 141 -21.87 5.38 4.43
N TYR A 142 -20.77 6.11 4.53
CA TYR A 142 -19.61 5.94 3.64
C TYR A 142 -18.87 4.64 3.95
N TRP A 143 -18.52 4.41 5.22
CA TRP A 143 -17.68 3.28 5.62
C TRP A 143 -18.37 1.90 5.51
N VAL A 144 -19.68 1.83 5.69
CA VAL A 144 -20.47 0.62 5.39
C VAL A 144 -20.39 0.24 3.90
N ARG A 145 -20.22 1.24 3.02
CA ARG A 145 -20.10 1.07 1.57
C ARG A 145 -18.66 1.29 1.09
N PHE A 146 -17.69 1.08 1.98
CA PHE A 146 -16.29 1.32 1.68
C PHE A 146 -15.82 0.45 0.51
N GLU A 147 -15.26 1.09 -0.51
CA GLU A 147 -14.65 0.42 -1.65
C GLU A 147 -13.14 0.68 -1.60
N SER A 148 -12.37 -0.40 -1.55
CA SER A 148 -10.92 -0.35 -1.47
C SER A 148 -10.27 -0.62 -2.82
N TRP A 149 -9.33 0.25 -3.22
CA TRP A 149 -8.45 -0.01 -4.37
C TRP A 149 -7.35 -1.02 -4.08
N ARG A 150 -7.17 -1.43 -2.81
CA ARG A 150 -6.11 -2.33 -2.37
C ARG A 150 -6.18 -3.65 -3.14
N ASP A 151 -5.02 -4.08 -3.61
CA ASP A 151 -4.80 -5.28 -4.40
C ASP A 151 -3.94 -6.27 -3.64
N PHE A 152 -4.38 -7.53 -3.58
CA PHE A 152 -3.72 -8.58 -2.82
C PHE A 152 -3.02 -9.60 -3.72
N GLY A 153 -2.92 -9.32 -5.02
CA GLY A 153 -2.36 -10.25 -6.00
C GLY A 153 -0.87 -10.52 -5.78
N LEU A 154 -0.11 -9.52 -5.35
CA LEU A 154 1.31 -9.68 -5.02
C LEU A 154 1.53 -10.25 -3.62
N GLU A 155 0.75 -9.79 -2.63
CA GLU A 155 0.87 -10.23 -1.23
C GLU A 155 0.48 -11.70 -1.05
N ALA A 156 -0.62 -12.12 -1.66
CA ALA A 156 -1.17 -13.47 -1.50
C ALA A 156 -0.62 -14.48 -2.52
N ARG A 157 0.40 -14.11 -3.32
CA ARG A 157 0.97 -14.99 -4.34
C ARG A 157 1.81 -16.08 -3.69
N GLU A 158 1.47 -17.33 -3.97
CA GLU A 158 2.21 -18.51 -3.50
C GLU A 158 2.88 -19.28 -4.64
N HIS A 159 2.34 -19.20 -5.85
CA HIS A 159 2.88 -19.90 -7.02
C HIS A 159 3.59 -18.95 -8.00
N ASP A 160 4.58 -19.46 -8.73
CA ASP A 160 5.24 -18.74 -9.81
C ASP A 160 4.90 -19.35 -11.20
N PRO A 161 3.89 -18.83 -11.92
CA PRO A 161 3.50 -19.36 -13.22
C PRO A 161 4.58 -19.29 -14.31
N ASP A 162 5.65 -18.52 -14.10
CA ASP A 162 6.77 -18.46 -15.06
C ASP A 162 7.78 -19.59 -14.86
N ALA A 163 7.70 -20.31 -13.73
CA ALA A 163 8.47 -21.51 -13.45
C ALA A 163 7.75 -22.82 -13.84
N ALA A 164 6.53 -22.73 -14.38
CA ALA A 164 5.73 -23.90 -14.77
C ALA A 164 6.37 -24.67 -15.95
N GLU A 165 6.31 -26.00 -15.89
CA GLU A 165 6.86 -26.90 -16.91
C GLU A 165 5.97 -26.96 -18.15
N ASP A 166 4.67 -26.79 -17.96
CA ASP A 166 3.69 -26.84 -19.03
C ASP A 166 2.58 -25.78 -18.94
N ARG A 167 1.79 -25.69 -20.01
CA ARG A 167 0.69 -24.71 -20.14
C ARG A 167 -0.45 -24.97 -19.15
N TYR A 168 -0.73 -26.23 -18.81
CA TYR A 168 -1.77 -26.58 -17.86
C TYR A 168 -1.36 -26.18 -16.44
N GLU A 169 -0.14 -26.50 -16.03
CA GLU A 169 0.45 -26.08 -14.76
C GLU A 169 0.47 -24.55 -14.64
N LYS A 170 0.94 -23.84 -15.68
CA LYS A 170 0.92 -22.36 -15.70
C LYS A 170 -0.46 -21.78 -15.44
N ARG A 171 -1.50 -22.36 -16.08
CA ARG A 171 -2.90 -21.93 -15.91
C ARG A 171 -3.41 -22.25 -14.52
N TRP A 172 -3.08 -23.41 -13.98
CA TRP A 172 -3.46 -23.81 -12.63
C TRP A 172 -2.83 -22.88 -11.58
N MET A 173 -1.53 -22.63 -11.66
CA MET A 173 -0.81 -21.71 -10.75
C MET A 173 -1.40 -20.29 -10.78
N ALA A 174 -1.70 -19.77 -11.97
CA ALA A 174 -2.31 -18.45 -12.12
C ALA A 174 -3.72 -18.40 -11.48
N LYS A 175 -4.52 -19.45 -11.67
CA LYS A 175 -5.86 -19.55 -11.08
C LYS A 175 -5.83 -19.69 -9.57
N GLU A 176 -4.87 -20.44 -9.01
CA GLU A 176 -4.74 -20.59 -7.57
C GLU A 176 -4.29 -19.27 -6.92
N ASN A 177 -3.34 -18.54 -7.53
CA ASN A 177 -2.97 -17.19 -7.09
C ASN A 177 -4.15 -16.21 -7.13
N GLU A 178 -4.99 -16.26 -8.19
CA GLU A 178 -6.19 -15.41 -8.27
C GLU A 178 -7.19 -15.72 -7.15
N LYS A 179 -7.34 -17.00 -6.80
CA LYS A 179 -8.20 -17.46 -5.71
C LYS A 179 -7.67 -16.99 -4.35
N LEU A 180 -6.36 -17.06 -4.11
CA LEU A 180 -5.72 -16.56 -2.90
C LEU A 180 -5.92 -15.03 -2.76
N ALA A 181 -5.70 -14.27 -3.83
CA ALA A 181 -5.91 -12.83 -3.85
C ALA A 181 -7.38 -12.46 -3.55
N LYS A 182 -8.35 -13.17 -4.14
CA LYS A 182 -9.79 -12.98 -3.87
C LYS A 182 -10.14 -13.31 -2.42
N LYS A 183 -9.58 -14.39 -1.86
CA LYS A 183 -9.77 -14.76 -0.46
C LYS A 183 -9.26 -13.65 0.47
N ARG A 184 -8.04 -13.18 0.25
CA ARG A 184 -7.44 -12.10 1.05
C ARG A 184 -8.22 -10.79 0.94
N LYS A 185 -8.71 -10.44 -0.25
CA LYS A 185 -9.59 -9.28 -0.44
C LYS A 185 -10.89 -9.38 0.36
N ARG A 186 -11.50 -10.58 0.39
CA ARG A 186 -12.71 -10.82 1.20
C ARG A 186 -12.43 -10.68 2.69
N GLU A 187 -11.32 -11.24 3.16
CA GLU A 187 -10.90 -11.13 4.56
C GLU A 187 -10.65 -9.67 4.96
N GLU A 188 -10.00 -8.89 4.10
CA GLU A 188 -9.82 -7.46 4.33
C GLU A 188 -11.16 -6.72 4.41
N MET A 189 -12.09 -6.98 3.50
CA MET A 189 -13.39 -6.31 3.55
C MET A 189 -14.20 -6.70 4.79
N ASN A 190 -14.14 -7.97 5.21
CA ASN A 190 -14.73 -8.41 6.47
C ASN A 190 -14.08 -7.72 7.67
N ARG A 191 -12.77 -7.49 7.65
CA ARG A 191 -12.06 -6.72 8.68
C ARG A 191 -12.54 -5.27 8.75
N ILE A 192 -12.74 -4.61 7.60
CA ILE A 192 -13.32 -3.25 7.55
C ILE A 192 -14.73 -3.23 8.14
N VAL A 193 -15.57 -4.22 7.80
CA VAL A 193 -16.91 -4.34 8.41
C VAL A 193 -16.81 -4.47 9.92
N SER A 194 -15.97 -5.38 10.43
CA SER A 194 -15.75 -5.53 11.88
C SER A 194 -15.21 -4.25 12.54
N LEU A 195 -14.35 -3.49 11.86
CA LEU A 195 -13.85 -2.20 12.33
C LEU A 195 -15.00 -1.19 12.47
N VAL A 196 -15.86 -1.10 11.46
CA VAL A 196 -17.01 -0.19 11.44
C VAL A 196 -18.02 -0.54 12.52
N ASP A 197 -18.38 -1.81 12.63
CA ASP A 197 -19.34 -2.30 13.62
C ASP A 197 -18.83 -2.04 15.04
N ARG A 198 -17.55 -2.32 15.30
CA ARG A 198 -16.94 -2.08 16.61
C ARG A 198 -16.84 -0.60 16.93
N ALA A 199 -16.45 0.24 15.96
CA ALA A 199 -16.42 1.68 16.15
C ALA A 199 -17.82 2.20 16.50
N ARG A 200 -18.85 1.77 15.77
CA ARG A 200 -20.24 2.19 16.00
C ARG A 200 -20.75 1.80 17.39
N ALA A 201 -20.39 0.62 17.89
CA ALA A 201 -20.74 0.19 19.24
C ALA A 201 -20.06 1.00 20.36
N ASN A 202 -18.96 1.69 20.05
CA ASN A 202 -18.14 2.42 21.01
C ASN A 202 -18.21 3.95 20.86
N ASP A 203 -18.80 4.47 19.78
CA ASP A 203 -18.95 5.90 19.52
C ASP A 203 -19.84 6.55 20.59
N PRO A 204 -19.37 7.58 21.31
CA PRO A 204 -20.17 8.25 22.34
C PRO A 204 -21.30 9.14 21.79
N ARG A 205 -21.37 9.35 20.47
CA ARG A 205 -22.38 10.19 19.81
C ARG A 205 -23.63 9.42 19.38
N LEU A 206 -23.59 8.08 19.45
CA LEU A 206 -24.66 7.15 19.09
C LEU A 206 -25.26 6.50 20.36
#